data_AF-A0A7Y5D007-F1
#
_entry.id   AF-A0A7Y5D007-F1
#
_cell.length_a   1.000
_cell.length_b   1.000
_cell.length_c   1.000
_cell.angle_alpha   90.00
_cell.angle_beta   90.00
_cell.angle_gamma   90.00
#
_symmetry.space_group_name_H-M   'P 1'
#
loop_
_entity.id
_entity.type
_entity.pdbx_description
1 polymer ?
#
loop_
_entity_poly.entity_id
_entity_poly.type
_entity_poly.pdbx_seq_one_letter_code
_entity_poly.pdbx_strand_id
1 'polypeptide(L)'
;MKANIPLPALFRALILMIAMTAVFIFATSCSKKEDPEPGLTITSFLPLTGTTGTVVTISGASFDETKENNTVSFNKFPGVVTAATATQLTVTVPDGASSGKIEVTTNGKTVTSKEDFTITP
;
A
#
# COMPACT_ATOMS: atom_id res chain seq x y z
N MET A 1 -53.46 52.16 18.46
CA MET A 1 -52.64 51.23 19.27
C MET A 1 -52.13 50.14 18.34
N LYS A 2 -50.88 50.23 17.86
CA LYS A 2 -50.26 49.23 16.97
C LYS A 2 -49.24 48.47 17.81
N ALA A 3 -49.57 47.21 18.12
CA ALA A 3 -48.69 46.27 18.81
C ALA A 3 -47.55 45.90 17.85
N ASN A 4 -46.39 46.52 18.04
CA ASN A 4 -45.17 46.14 17.36
C ASN A 4 -44.49 45.07 18.22
N ILE A 5 -44.62 43.81 17.80
CA ILE A 5 -44.15 42.63 18.52
C ILE A 5 -42.64 42.49 18.23
N PRO A 6 -41.73 42.72 19.19
CA PRO A 6 -40.33 42.37 18.97
C PRO A 6 -40.19 40.84 18.95
N LEU A 7 -39.70 40.33 17.82
CA LEU A 7 -39.41 38.90 17.58
C LEU A 7 -38.58 38.29 18.73
N PRO A 8 -38.89 37.06 19.18
CA PRO A 8 -38.23 36.43 20.31
C PRO A 8 -36.76 36.14 20.01
N ALA A 9 -35.90 36.43 20.99
CA ALA A 9 -34.45 36.26 21.00
C ALA A 9 -33.93 34.83 20.71
N LEU A 10 -34.82 33.87 20.42
CA LEU A 10 -34.50 32.47 20.13
C LEU A 10 -33.90 32.26 18.73
N PHE A 11 -34.10 33.17 17.78
CA PHE A 11 -33.48 33.06 16.45
C PHE A 11 -31.98 33.44 16.42
N ARG A 12 -31.48 34.17 17.42
CA ARG A 12 -30.05 34.54 17.51
C ARG A 12 -29.17 33.40 18.02
N ALA A 13 -29.75 32.43 18.73
CA ALA A 13 -29.03 31.24 19.22
C ALA A 13 -28.82 30.17 18.14
N LEU A 14 -29.67 30.12 17.11
CA LEU A 14 -29.62 29.10 16.07
C LEU A 14 -28.48 29.33 15.05
N ILE A 15 -28.02 30.57 14.87
CA ILE A 15 -26.88 30.90 14.00
C ILE A 15 -25.52 30.66 14.70
N LEU A 16 -25.48 30.64 16.04
CA LEU A 16 -24.25 30.37 16.81
C LEU A 16 -23.92 28.87 16.96
N MET A 17 -24.88 27.96 16.78
CA MET A 17 -24.60 26.51 16.78
C MET A 17 -24.07 25.99 15.43
N ILE A 18 -24.37 26.66 14.31
CA ILE A 18 -23.94 26.22 12.98
C ILE A 18 -22.47 26.65 12.70
N ALA A 19 -21.98 27.67 13.40
CA ALA A 19 -20.58 28.14 13.30
C ALA A 19 -19.59 27.36 14.17
N MET A 20 -20.05 26.52 15.12
CA MET A 20 -19.17 25.71 15.98
C MET A 20 -18.98 24.28 15.46
N THR A 21 -19.80 23.82 14.52
CA THR A 21 -19.61 22.53 13.82
C THR A 21 -18.70 22.62 12.59
N ALA A 22 -18.24 23.82 12.22
CA ALA A 22 -17.36 24.06 11.07
C ALA A 22 -15.88 24.24 11.43
N VAL A 23 -15.49 23.94 12.68
CA VAL A 23 -14.11 24.13 13.18
C VAL A 23 -13.56 22.84 13.80
N PHE A 24 -13.92 21.63 13.34
CA PHE A 24 -13.24 20.38 13.80
C PHE A 24 -13.48 19.14 12.91
N ILE A 25 -13.62 19.29 11.59
CA ILE A 25 -13.68 18.13 10.68
C ILE A 25 -12.56 18.29 9.65
N PHE A 26 -11.50 17.53 9.90
CA PHE A 26 -10.39 17.17 9.01
C PHE A 26 -9.29 18.23 8.76
N ALA A 27 -8.74 18.76 9.85
CA ALA A 27 -7.30 18.76 9.96
C ALA A 27 -6.81 17.32 10.25
N THR A 28 -6.89 16.41 9.27
CA THR A 28 -5.93 15.29 9.22
C THR A 28 -4.63 15.86 8.67
N SER A 29 -4.01 16.72 9.49
CA SER A 29 -2.57 16.66 9.65
C SER A 29 -2.25 15.18 9.82
N CYS A 30 -1.56 14.60 8.84
CA CYS A 30 -1.00 13.26 8.93
C CYS A 30 0.04 13.26 10.07
N SER A 31 -0.42 13.27 11.32
CA SER A 31 0.24 12.56 12.39
C SER A 31 -0.19 11.11 12.25
N LYS A 32 0.15 10.52 11.11
CA LYS A 32 0.25 9.08 10.99
C LYS A 32 1.50 8.70 11.80
N LYS A 33 1.37 8.77 13.13
CA LYS A 33 2.08 7.83 14.00
C LYS A 33 1.34 6.51 13.78
N GLU A 34 1.54 5.95 12.61
CA GLU A 34 1.53 4.51 12.48
C GLU A 34 2.52 4.07 13.57
N ASP A 35 2.02 3.39 14.60
CA ASP A 35 2.81 2.27 15.10
C ASP A 35 3.31 1.56 13.84
N PRO A 36 4.61 1.26 13.71
CA PRO A 36 5.10 0.53 12.55
C PRO A 36 4.51 -0.88 12.62
N GLU A 37 3.24 -1.02 12.25
CA GLU A 37 2.73 -2.24 11.69
C GLU A 37 3.67 -2.50 10.52
N PRO A 38 4.44 -3.60 10.55
CA PRO A 38 5.39 -3.87 9.49
C PRO A 38 4.57 -3.94 8.20
N GLY A 39 4.64 -2.86 7.43
CA GLY A 39 4.02 -2.82 6.12
C GLY A 39 4.63 -3.93 5.28
N LEU A 40 3.87 -4.39 4.28
CA LEU A 40 4.45 -5.18 3.21
C LEU A 40 5.70 -4.43 2.74
N THR A 41 6.85 -5.11 2.71
CA THR A 41 8.12 -4.49 2.31
C THR A 41 9.02 -5.52 1.62
N ILE A 42 9.81 -5.04 0.66
CA ILE A 42 10.89 -5.79 0.04
C ILE A 42 12.21 -5.20 0.55
N THR A 43 13.01 -6.01 1.22
CA THR A 43 14.33 -5.61 1.72
C THR A 43 15.41 -5.86 0.68
N SER A 44 15.42 -7.06 0.08
CA SER A 44 16.42 -7.47 -0.91
C SER A 44 15.91 -8.66 -1.71
N PHE A 45 16.59 -9.00 -2.81
CA PHE A 45 16.33 -10.21 -3.56
C PHE A 45 17.62 -10.74 -4.17
N LEU A 46 17.70 -12.06 -4.34
CA LEU A 46 18.87 -12.74 -4.90
C LEU A 46 18.43 -13.93 -5.77
N PRO A 47 19.08 -14.15 -6.93
CA PRO A 47 20.12 -13.30 -7.52
C PRO A 47 19.56 -11.96 -8.05
N LEU A 48 20.44 -10.96 -8.23
CA LEU A 48 20.07 -9.67 -8.84
C LEU A 48 19.95 -9.76 -10.36
N THR A 49 20.53 -10.80 -10.95
CA THR A 49 20.53 -11.06 -12.38
C THR A 49 20.17 -12.52 -12.66
N GLY A 50 19.59 -12.79 -13.81
CA GLY A 50 19.27 -14.16 -14.22
C GLY A 50 18.60 -14.24 -15.58
N THR A 51 18.39 -15.45 -16.05
CA THR A 51 17.62 -15.74 -17.26
C THR A 51 16.22 -16.25 -16.89
N THR A 52 15.37 -16.48 -17.89
CA THR A 52 14.11 -17.19 -17.71
C THR A 52 14.31 -18.54 -16.99
N GLY A 53 13.40 -18.86 -16.07
CA GLY A 53 13.48 -20.06 -15.23
C GLY A 53 14.38 -19.92 -14.01
N THR A 54 15.10 -18.79 -13.87
CA THR A 54 15.90 -18.51 -12.66
C THR A 54 15.00 -18.45 -11.44
N VAL A 55 15.43 -19.09 -10.35
CA VAL A 55 14.76 -19.02 -9.06
C VAL A 55 15.31 -17.82 -8.30
N VAL A 56 14.44 -16.83 -8.08
CA VAL A 56 14.73 -15.61 -7.32
C VAL A 56 14.11 -15.71 -5.94
N THR A 57 14.93 -15.49 -4.92
CA THR A 57 14.50 -15.41 -3.53
C THR A 57 14.36 -13.94 -3.16
N ILE A 58 13.16 -13.54 -2.76
CA ILE A 58 12.83 -12.17 -2.35
C ILE A 58 12.68 -12.17 -0.83
N SER A 59 13.48 -11.36 -0.15
CA SER A 59 13.45 -11.17 1.30
C SER A 59 12.76 -9.87 1.65
N GLY A 60 11.91 -9.91 2.67
CA GLY A 60 11.06 -8.79 3.05
C GLY A 60 10.30 -9.06 4.34
N ALA A 61 9.16 -8.39 4.49
CA ALA A 61 8.27 -8.58 5.62
C ALA A 61 6.81 -8.48 5.20
N SER A 62 5.95 -9.13 6.00
CA SER A 62 4.48 -9.13 5.85
C SER A 62 3.99 -9.69 4.52
N PHE A 63 4.71 -10.69 3.99
CA PHE A 63 4.20 -11.57 2.95
C PHE A 63 3.17 -12.55 3.53
N ASP A 64 2.31 -13.09 2.69
CA ASP A 64 1.36 -14.12 3.11
C ASP A 64 2.05 -15.49 3.07
N GLU A 65 1.78 -16.37 4.04
CA GLU A 65 2.31 -17.73 4.02
C GLU A 65 1.66 -18.59 2.93
N THR A 66 0.48 -18.18 2.46
CA THR A 66 -0.22 -18.77 1.32
C THR A 66 0.35 -18.19 0.03
N LYS A 67 1.11 -18.99 -0.72
CA LYS A 67 1.76 -18.54 -1.97
C LYS A 67 0.76 -17.96 -2.98
N GLU A 68 -0.47 -18.47 -3.05
CA GLU A 68 -1.52 -18.01 -3.96
C GLU A 68 -2.00 -16.58 -3.66
N ASN A 69 -1.79 -16.10 -2.42
CA ASN A 69 -2.11 -14.73 -2.02
C ASN A 69 -0.99 -13.73 -2.35
N ASN A 70 0.16 -14.23 -2.82
CA ASN A 70 1.30 -13.41 -3.23
C ASN A 70 1.43 -13.45 -4.75
N THR A 71 1.31 -12.28 -5.37
CA THR A 71 1.58 -12.11 -6.80
C THR A 71 2.90 -11.38 -6.94
N VAL A 72 3.85 -11.97 -7.67
CA VAL A 72 5.14 -11.34 -7.95
C VAL A 72 5.27 -11.13 -9.44
N SER A 73 5.66 -9.92 -9.84
CA SER A 73 5.84 -9.53 -11.23
C SER A 73 7.25 -9.01 -11.46
N PHE A 74 7.91 -9.54 -12.49
CA PHE A 74 9.16 -9.00 -13.00
C PHE A 74 8.81 -7.96 -14.07
N ASN A 75 8.85 -6.68 -13.70
CA ASN A 75 8.35 -5.57 -14.51
C ASN A 75 6.84 -5.73 -14.82
N LYS A 76 6.47 -6.25 -16.00
CA LYS A 76 5.07 -6.52 -16.40
C LYS A 76 4.74 -8.01 -16.54
N PHE A 77 5.69 -8.89 -16.23
CA PHE A 77 5.55 -10.32 -16.43
C PHE A 77 5.32 -11.04 -15.09
N PRO A 78 4.18 -11.72 -14.89
CA PRO A 78 3.89 -12.41 -13.64
C PRO A 78 4.80 -13.62 -13.49
N GLY A 79 5.59 -13.62 -12.43
CA GLY A 79 6.42 -14.76 -12.01
C GLY A 79 5.62 -15.80 -11.26
N VAL A 80 6.16 -17.01 -11.21
CA VAL A 80 5.52 -18.14 -10.51
C VAL A 80 6.06 -18.24 -9.10
N VAL A 81 5.23 -17.95 -8.09
CA VAL A 81 5.61 -18.12 -6.68
C VAL A 81 5.57 -19.60 -6.33
N THR A 82 6.73 -20.18 -6.02
CA THR A 82 6.88 -21.60 -5.70
C THR A 82 6.84 -21.87 -4.19
N ALA A 83 7.30 -20.91 -3.39
CA ALA A 83 7.23 -20.95 -1.93
C ALA A 83 7.00 -19.54 -1.37
N ALA A 84 6.28 -19.47 -0.24
CA ALA A 84 6.02 -18.22 0.46
C ALA A 84 6.08 -18.45 1.98
N THR A 85 6.65 -17.48 2.67
CA THR A 85 6.71 -17.35 4.13
C THR A 85 6.52 -15.86 4.46
N ALA A 86 6.25 -15.52 5.71
CA ALA A 86 6.04 -14.13 6.13
C ALA A 86 7.20 -13.16 5.78
N THR A 87 8.42 -13.67 5.57
CA THR A 87 9.62 -12.86 5.30
C THR A 87 10.38 -13.22 4.03
N GLN A 88 9.95 -14.26 3.33
CA GLN A 88 10.63 -14.74 2.13
C GLN A 88 9.64 -15.30 1.10
N LEU A 89 9.82 -14.90 -0.16
CA LEU A 89 9.15 -15.49 -1.32
C LEU A 89 10.19 -16.12 -2.23
N THR A 90 9.88 -17.30 -2.76
CA THR A 90 10.65 -17.95 -3.81
C THR A 90 9.84 -17.90 -5.10
N VAL A 91 10.42 -17.30 -6.13
CA VAL A 91 9.71 -16.99 -7.38
C VAL A 91 10.55 -17.41 -8.57
N THR A 92 9.93 -18.09 -9.53
CA THR A 92 10.57 -18.43 -10.80
C THR A 92 10.29 -17.34 -11.83
N VAL A 93 11.35 -16.86 -12.48
CA VAL A 93 11.29 -15.87 -13.56
C VAL A 93 10.57 -16.49 -14.77
N PRO A 94 9.50 -15.85 -15.30
CA PRO A 94 8.72 -16.40 -16.41
C PRO A 94 9.41 -16.21 -17.78
N ASP A 95 8.92 -16.91 -18.80
CA ASP A 95 9.32 -16.69 -20.19
C ASP A 95 8.96 -15.27 -20.65
N GLY A 96 9.89 -14.61 -21.34
CA GLY A 96 9.69 -13.25 -21.85
C GLY A 96 9.81 -12.14 -20.79
N ALA A 97 10.20 -12.47 -19.55
CA ALA A 97 10.49 -11.47 -18.54
C ALA A 97 11.52 -10.44 -19.04
N SER A 98 11.33 -9.19 -18.64
CA SER A 98 12.22 -8.08 -18.99
C SER A 98 12.85 -7.50 -17.74
N SER A 99 14.06 -6.96 -17.87
CA SER A 99 14.75 -6.27 -16.77
C SER A 99 13.90 -5.14 -16.19
N GLY A 100 14.02 -4.92 -14.89
CA GLY A 100 13.34 -3.85 -14.16
C GLY A 100 13.05 -4.21 -12.70
N LYS A 101 12.31 -3.35 -12.02
CA LYS A 101 11.89 -3.58 -10.64
C LYS A 101 10.99 -4.81 -10.53
N ILE A 102 11.08 -5.46 -9.36
CA ILE A 102 10.17 -6.52 -8.97
C ILE A 102 9.02 -5.88 -8.19
N GLU A 103 7.80 -6.18 -8.60
CA GLU A 103 6.60 -5.80 -7.89
C GLU A 103 6.03 -7.02 -7.15
N VAL A 104 5.71 -6.85 -5.87
CA VAL A 104 5.06 -7.87 -5.05
C VAL A 104 3.73 -7.31 -4.57
N THR A 105 2.66 -8.04 -4.84
CA THR A 105 1.32 -7.75 -4.34
C THR A 105 0.89 -8.86 -3.39
N THR A 106 0.56 -8.50 -2.17
CA THR A 106 0.09 -9.41 -1.13
C THR A 106 -1.14 -8.82 -0.47
N ASN A 107 -2.25 -9.58 -0.42
CA ASN A 107 -3.50 -9.15 0.21
C ASN A 107 -3.98 -7.75 -0.23
N GLY A 108 -3.81 -7.42 -1.51
CA GLY A 108 -4.19 -6.13 -2.10
C GLY A 108 -3.25 -4.96 -1.80
N LYS A 109 -2.16 -5.18 -1.06
CA LYS A 109 -1.06 -4.21 -0.89
C LYS A 109 0.01 -4.51 -1.93
N THR A 110 0.53 -3.47 -2.59
CA THR A 110 1.58 -3.59 -3.61
C THR A 110 2.84 -2.86 -3.17
N VAL A 111 3.98 -3.50 -3.37
CA VAL A 111 5.30 -2.93 -3.10
C VAL A 111 6.25 -3.22 -4.25
N THR A 112 7.21 -2.32 -4.41
CA THR A 112 8.22 -2.41 -5.46
C THR A 112 9.59 -2.54 -4.82
N SER A 113 10.46 -3.35 -5.42
CA SER A 113 11.85 -3.48 -4.98
C SER A 113 12.60 -2.16 -5.17
N LYS A 114 13.66 -1.94 -4.38
CA LYS A 114 14.54 -0.78 -4.55
C LYS A 114 15.46 -0.95 -5.75
N GLU A 115 16.02 -2.15 -5.89
CA GLU A 115 16.93 -2.52 -6.98
C GLU A 115 16.17 -3.11 -8.17
N ASP A 116 16.76 -2.99 -9.37
CA ASP A 116 16.25 -3.66 -10.58
C ASP A 116 16.79 -5.09 -10.67
N PHE A 117 15.94 -6.02 -11.08
CA PHE A 117 16.37 -7.34 -11.53
C PHE A 117 16.80 -7.26 -13.01
N THR A 118 17.98 -7.76 -13.33
CA THR A 118 18.51 -7.73 -14.70
C THR A 118 18.35 -9.08 -15.37
N ILE A 119 17.54 -9.12 -16.42
CA ILE A 119 17.45 -10.27 -17.33
C ILE A 119 18.66 -10.24 -18.26
N THR A 120 19.48 -11.28 -18.22
CA THR A 120 20.53 -11.50 -19.23
C THR A 120 19.98 -12.43 -20.32
N PRO A 121 20.20 -12.12 -21.61
CA PRO A 121 19.79 -12.99 -22.71
C PRO A 121 20.60 -14.29 -22.79
#